data_AF-A0A1A8XIK8-F1
#
_entry.id   AF-A0A1A8XIK8-F1
#
_cell.length_a   1.000
_cell.length_b   1.000
_cell.length_c   1.000
_cell.angle_alpha   90.00
_cell.angle_beta   90.00
_cell.angle_gamma   90.00
#
_symmetry.space_group_name_H-M   'P 1'
#
loop_
_entity.id
_entity.type
_entity.pdbx_description
1 polymer ?
#
loop_
_entity_poly.entity_id
_entity_poly.type
_entity_poly.pdbx_seq_one_letter_code
_entity_poly.pdbx_strand_id
1 'polypeptide(L)'
;MPLAEALRPATLDEVIGQQHLLGAGKPLRLAFEARKLHSLILWGPPGVGKTTLARLMADAFDAEFIALSAVFSGIKDIREAVASAEAAWARHGRPTILFVDEVHRFNKAQQDAFLPYVESGLLTLVGATTENPSFEVNSALLSRASVYVLNPLSEDELGVLLERACRQALQGLSFEDDARSRLIGAADGDARRLVNLLEQMRTAAATANLSQIDSVLIENTLAQNLRRFDKGGEAFYDQISALHKAVRGSNPDAALYWFCRMLDGGADPRYLARRIVRMAWEDIGLADPRAAQITGSAAETYERLGSPEGELALAEAVLYLALAAKSNAAYVAYNAARGFIAKDASRPVPLHLRNAPTRLMKELDYGKDYRYAHNEAEGFAAGENYFPEGMPPVEWYRPVERGLEIRLGEKLAHLRDLDRDALKFTRTPKDSED
;
A
#
# COMPACT_ATOMS: atom_id res chain seq x y z
N MET A 1 6.77 11.20 33.91
CA MET A 1 6.24 11.78 32.66
C MET A 1 7.03 11.19 31.49
N PRO A 2 6.38 10.68 30.43
CA PRO A 2 7.08 10.16 29.26
C PRO A 2 7.96 11.23 28.61
N LEU A 3 9.08 10.83 28.01
CA LEU A 3 10.04 11.77 27.44
C LEU A 3 9.43 12.63 26.31
N ALA A 4 8.51 12.05 25.54
CA ALA A 4 7.80 12.75 24.46
C ALA A 4 6.90 13.91 24.96
N GLU A 5 6.39 13.82 26.19
CA GLU A 5 5.63 14.93 26.80
C GLU A 5 6.58 15.98 27.37
N ALA A 6 7.69 15.54 27.99
CA ALA A 6 8.70 16.43 28.55
C ALA A 6 9.39 17.33 27.50
N LEU A 7 9.56 16.82 26.29
CA LEU A 7 10.23 17.52 25.18
C LEU A 7 9.27 18.23 24.23
N ARG A 8 7.96 18.18 24.50
CA ARG A 8 6.99 18.83 23.63
C ARG A 8 7.25 20.35 23.63
N PRO A 9 7.42 20.98 22.46
CA PRO A 9 7.64 22.42 22.39
C PRO A 9 6.43 23.17 22.97
N ALA A 10 6.72 24.27 23.68
CA ALA A 10 5.71 25.16 24.26
C ALA A 10 5.32 26.30 23.32
N THR A 11 6.17 26.59 22.33
CA THR A 11 5.97 27.66 21.36
C THR A 11 6.24 27.18 19.94
N LEU A 12 5.73 27.92 18.94
CA LEU A 12 5.99 27.65 17.52
C LEU A 12 7.48 27.68 17.18
N ASP A 13 8.24 28.61 17.77
CA ASP A 13 9.67 28.78 17.50
C ASP A 13 10.51 27.61 18.05
N GLU A 14 9.96 26.83 18.98
CA GLU A 14 10.58 25.60 19.47
C GLU A 14 10.27 24.38 18.60
N VAL A 15 9.35 24.46 17.64
CA VAL A 15 9.06 23.33 16.75
C VAL A 15 10.28 23.08 15.85
N ILE A 16 10.78 21.85 15.89
CA ILE A 16 11.87 21.41 15.03
C ILE A 16 11.26 20.87 13.73
N GLY A 17 11.80 21.33 12.60
CA GLY A 17 11.33 20.98 11.26
C GLY A 17 10.18 21.82 10.75
N GLN A 18 9.61 21.41 9.62
CA GLN A 18 8.46 22.05 8.96
C GLN A 18 8.69 23.53 8.58
N GLN A 19 9.92 23.94 8.29
CA GLN A 19 10.26 25.33 7.95
C GLN A 19 9.53 25.85 6.71
N HIS A 20 9.12 24.96 5.80
CA HIS A 20 8.28 25.31 4.65
C HIS A 20 6.86 25.76 5.05
N LEU A 21 6.38 25.39 6.24
CA LEU A 21 5.08 25.79 6.80
C LEU A 21 5.20 26.85 7.89
N LEU A 22 6.23 26.76 8.73
CA LEU A 22 6.40 27.54 9.97
C LEU A 22 7.42 28.68 9.86
N GLY A 23 8.21 28.72 8.78
CA GLY A 23 9.16 29.80 8.54
C GLY A 23 8.49 31.17 8.39
N ALA A 24 9.28 32.23 8.47
CA ALA A 24 8.77 33.60 8.33
C ALA A 24 8.00 33.77 7.00
N GLY A 25 6.78 34.31 7.09
CA GLY A 25 5.90 34.51 5.94
C GLY A 25 5.28 33.25 5.32
N LYS A 26 5.43 32.08 5.96
CA LYS A 26 4.85 30.82 5.47
C LYS A 26 3.39 30.64 5.89
N PRO A 27 2.60 29.82 5.18
CA PRO A 27 1.14 29.82 5.33
C PRO A 27 0.64 29.49 6.74
N LEU A 28 1.23 28.51 7.41
CA LEU A 28 0.80 28.13 8.75
C LEU A 28 1.30 29.15 9.79
N ARG A 29 2.53 29.66 9.65
CA ARG A 29 3.05 30.78 10.47
C ARG A 29 2.14 32.01 10.42
N LEU A 30 1.74 32.44 9.22
CA LEU A 30 0.85 33.58 9.02
C LEU A 30 -0.52 33.37 9.67
N ALA A 31 -1.06 32.15 9.66
CA ALA A 31 -2.33 31.85 10.32
C ALA A 31 -2.26 32.02 11.84
N PHE A 32 -1.17 31.54 12.46
CA PHE A 32 -0.89 31.75 13.88
C PHE A 32 -0.67 33.23 14.21
N GLU A 33 0.11 33.95 13.41
CA GLU A 33 0.38 35.38 13.60
C GLU A 33 -0.88 36.24 13.45
N ALA A 34 -1.74 35.91 12.48
CA ALA A 34 -3.01 36.57 12.25
C ALA A 34 -4.08 36.23 13.31
N ARG A 35 -3.80 35.29 14.23
CA ARG A 35 -4.74 34.77 15.24
C ARG A 35 -6.10 34.39 14.64
N LYS A 36 -6.09 33.82 13.44
CA LYS A 36 -7.30 33.29 12.81
C LYS A 36 -7.35 31.77 12.86
N LEU A 37 -8.26 31.22 13.67
CA LEU A 37 -8.55 29.78 13.68
C LEU A 37 -9.29 29.40 12.40
N HIS A 38 -8.82 28.35 11.73
CA HIS A 38 -9.52 27.70 10.63
C HIS A 38 -9.33 26.19 10.71
N SER A 39 -10.32 25.45 10.21
CA SER A 39 -10.22 23.99 10.16
C SER A 39 -9.11 23.57 9.20
N LEU A 40 -8.36 22.53 9.58
CA LEU A 40 -7.24 22.05 8.79
C LEU A 40 -7.04 20.54 8.92
N ILE A 41 -6.35 19.97 7.93
CA ILE A 41 -5.89 18.58 7.90
C ILE A 41 -4.36 18.59 7.84
N LEU A 42 -3.72 18.00 8.86
CA LEU A 42 -2.29 17.76 8.92
C LEU A 42 -2.01 16.39 8.32
N TRP A 43 -1.38 16.36 7.16
CA TRP A 43 -1.00 15.14 6.47
C TRP A 43 0.50 14.96 6.51
N GLY A 44 0.97 13.82 7.01
CA GLY A 44 2.39 13.46 6.96
C GLY A 44 2.68 12.18 7.73
N PRO A 45 3.91 11.66 7.67
CA PRO A 45 4.28 10.41 8.31
C PRO A 45 4.15 10.46 9.84
N PRO A 46 4.25 9.33 10.55
CA PRO A 46 4.30 9.33 12.01
C PRO A 46 5.46 10.20 12.53
N GLY A 47 5.31 10.75 13.73
CA GLY A 47 6.38 11.49 14.39
C GLY A 47 6.66 12.91 13.93
N VAL A 48 6.08 13.39 12.82
CA VAL A 48 6.41 14.72 12.26
C VAL A 48 5.80 15.93 12.99
N GLY A 49 5.15 15.71 14.15
CA GLY A 49 4.64 16.81 15.00
C GLY A 49 3.17 17.21 14.80
N LYS A 50 2.34 16.39 14.13
CA LYS A 50 0.90 16.69 13.89
C LYS A 50 0.14 17.05 15.18
N THR A 51 0.16 16.17 16.19
CA THR A 51 -0.49 16.40 17.49
C THR A 51 0.09 17.59 18.23
N THR A 52 1.41 17.81 18.10
CA THR A 52 2.11 18.93 18.73
C THR A 52 1.63 20.27 18.17
N LEU A 53 1.54 20.39 16.84
CA LEU A 53 1.03 21.60 16.20
C LEU A 53 -0.42 21.89 16.59
N ALA A 54 -1.27 20.85 16.65
CA ALA A 54 -2.67 21.01 17.06
C ALA A 54 -2.80 21.53 18.49
N ARG A 55 -1.93 21.09 19.42
CA ARG A 55 -1.92 21.59 20.80
C ARG A 55 -1.40 23.02 20.89
N LEU A 56 -0.33 23.34 20.17
CA LEU A 56 0.18 24.71 20.09
C LEU A 56 -0.88 25.68 19.54
N MET A 57 -1.74 25.24 18.62
CA MET A 57 -2.91 26.02 18.18
C MET A 57 -3.93 26.22 19.29
N ALA A 58 -4.16 25.27 20.18
CA ALA A 58 -5.08 25.48 21.29
C ALA A 58 -4.53 26.53 22.27
N ASP A 59 -3.25 26.40 22.62
CA ASP A 59 -2.59 27.29 23.57
C ASP A 59 -2.45 28.72 23.01
N ALA A 60 -2.04 28.87 21.75
CA ALA A 60 -1.83 30.18 21.13
C ALA A 60 -3.14 30.99 20.93
N PHE A 61 -4.28 30.31 20.89
CA PHE A 61 -5.59 30.91 20.62
C PHE A 61 -6.55 30.86 21.82
N ASP A 62 -6.07 30.44 22.99
CA ASP A 62 -6.88 30.24 24.21
C ASP A 62 -8.15 29.41 23.95
N ALA A 63 -8.00 28.35 23.17
CA ALA A 63 -9.09 27.47 22.79
C ALA A 63 -9.16 26.24 23.70
N GLU A 64 -10.37 25.73 23.91
CA GLU A 64 -10.57 24.42 24.51
C GLU A 64 -10.06 23.34 23.56
N PHE A 65 -9.32 22.35 24.05
CA PHE A 65 -8.75 21.28 23.23
C PHE A 65 -9.39 19.94 23.55
N ILE A 66 -10.12 19.38 22.60
CA ILE A 66 -10.70 18.04 22.69
C ILE A 66 -9.97 17.14 21.69
N ALA A 67 -9.43 16.02 22.16
CA ALA A 67 -8.76 15.05 21.31
C ALA A 67 -9.56 13.75 21.21
N LEU A 68 -9.81 13.32 19.98
CA LEU A 68 -10.40 12.03 19.64
C LEU A 68 -9.42 11.22 18.79
N SER A 69 -9.49 9.89 18.90
CA SER A 69 -8.77 8.96 18.03
C SER A 69 -9.79 8.20 17.20
N ALA A 70 -9.77 8.37 15.87
CA ALA A 70 -10.73 7.73 14.99
C ALA A 70 -10.62 6.18 14.98
N VAL A 71 -9.54 5.63 15.56
CA VAL A 71 -9.36 4.19 15.77
C VAL A 71 -10.31 3.65 16.85
N PHE A 72 -10.56 4.43 17.90
CA PHE A 72 -11.33 4.00 19.07
C PHE A 72 -12.66 4.73 19.24
N SER A 73 -12.82 5.88 18.58
CA SER A 73 -14.01 6.71 18.71
C SER A 73 -15.12 6.29 17.74
N GLY A 74 -16.37 6.43 18.19
CA GLY A 74 -17.57 6.26 17.40
C GLY A 74 -18.42 7.54 17.35
N ILE A 75 -19.66 7.42 16.85
CA ILE A 75 -20.62 8.53 16.78
C ILE A 75 -20.95 9.08 18.19
N LYS A 76 -20.89 8.22 19.22
CA LYS A 76 -21.15 8.63 20.60
C LYS A 76 -20.11 9.63 21.10
N ASP A 77 -18.82 9.34 20.90
CA ASP A 77 -17.72 10.20 21.34
C ASP A 77 -17.74 11.55 20.61
N ILE A 78 -18.15 11.56 19.33
CA ILE A 78 -18.35 12.79 18.56
C ILE A 78 -19.43 13.66 19.22
N ARG A 79 -20.56 13.07 19.60
CA ARG A 79 -21.65 13.80 20.27
C ARG A 79 -21.24 14.32 21.65
N GLU A 80 -20.48 13.53 22.40
CA GLU A 80 -19.93 13.95 23.70
C GLU A 80 -18.95 15.12 23.54
N ALA A 81 -18.09 15.10 22.51
CA ALA A 81 -17.20 16.20 22.18
C ALA A 81 -17.96 17.49 21.79
N VAL A 82 -19.03 17.36 21.00
CA VAL A 82 -19.90 18.50 20.63
C VAL A 82 -20.58 19.08 21.87
N ALA A 83 -21.17 18.26 22.73
CA ALA A 83 -21.81 18.73 23.95
C ALA A 83 -20.82 19.45 24.89
N SER A 84 -19.59 18.95 24.98
CA SER A 84 -18.51 19.62 25.73
C SER A 84 -18.16 20.99 25.12
N ALA A 85 -18.07 21.08 23.79
CA ALA A 85 -17.82 22.33 23.08
C ALA A 85 -18.93 23.36 23.28
N GLU A 86 -20.20 22.93 23.21
CA GLU A 86 -21.36 23.80 23.51
C GLU A 86 -21.31 24.32 24.95
N ALA A 87 -20.97 23.47 25.91
CA ALA A 87 -20.86 23.85 27.31
C ALA A 87 -19.66 24.80 27.58
N ALA A 88 -18.55 24.64 26.86
CA ALA A 88 -17.39 25.53 26.94
C ALA A 88 -17.72 26.91 26.34
N TRP A 89 -18.38 26.92 25.19
CA TRP A 89 -18.85 28.13 24.52
C TRP A 89 -19.85 28.90 25.40
N ALA A 90 -20.85 28.22 25.95
CA ALA A 90 -21.90 28.86 26.76
C ALA A 90 -21.37 29.45 28.08
N ARG A 91 -20.37 28.83 28.71
CA ARG A 91 -19.84 29.28 30.01
C ARG A 91 -18.76 30.35 29.88
N HIS A 92 -17.89 30.23 28.88
CA HIS A 92 -16.65 31.01 28.81
C HIS A 92 -16.45 31.73 27.47
N GLY A 93 -17.31 31.51 26.46
CA GLY A 93 -17.12 32.05 25.12
C GLY A 93 -15.84 31.56 24.43
N ARG A 94 -15.25 30.45 24.91
CA ARG A 94 -13.97 29.93 24.41
C ARG A 94 -14.23 29.07 23.17
N PRO A 95 -13.52 29.31 22.05
CA PRO A 95 -13.61 28.45 20.87
C PRO A 95 -13.07 27.05 21.21
N THR A 96 -13.56 26.04 20.50
CA THR A 96 -13.10 24.65 20.72
C THR A 96 -12.36 24.13 19.49
N ILE A 97 -11.15 23.62 19.69
CA ILE A 97 -10.40 22.84 18.71
C ILE A 97 -10.71 21.37 18.96
N LEU A 98 -11.32 20.72 17.97
CA LEU A 98 -11.48 19.27 17.95
C LEU A 98 -10.34 18.64 17.14
N PHE A 99 -9.39 18.03 17.84
CA PHE A 99 -8.34 17.24 17.21
C PHE A 99 -8.82 15.80 16.96
N VAL A 100 -8.70 15.33 15.73
CA VAL A 100 -9.06 13.96 15.34
C VAL A 100 -7.82 13.28 14.77
N ASP A 101 -7.24 12.35 15.54
CA ASP A 101 -6.12 11.53 15.09
C ASP A 101 -6.61 10.38 14.18
N GLU A 102 -5.81 10.06 13.17
CA GLU A 102 -6.13 9.06 12.13
C GLU A 102 -7.50 9.26 11.47
N VAL A 103 -7.84 10.51 11.11
CA VAL A 103 -9.17 10.89 10.58
C VAL A 103 -9.64 10.05 9.38
N HIS A 104 -8.71 9.47 8.61
CA HIS A 104 -8.98 8.54 7.52
C HIS A 104 -9.69 7.25 7.96
N ARG A 105 -9.67 6.90 9.26
CA ARG A 105 -10.34 5.70 9.79
C ARG A 105 -11.85 5.88 9.99
N PHE A 106 -12.34 7.12 10.04
CA PHE A 106 -13.77 7.37 10.10
C PHE A 106 -14.45 7.09 8.76
N ASN A 107 -15.59 6.40 8.82
CA ASN A 107 -16.43 6.23 7.64
C ASN A 107 -17.07 7.57 7.23
N LYS A 108 -17.63 7.62 6.02
CA LYS A 108 -18.24 8.84 5.47
C LYS A 108 -19.29 9.48 6.39
N ALA A 109 -20.17 8.68 6.99
CA ALA A 109 -21.21 9.19 7.88
C ALA A 109 -20.65 9.81 9.18
N GLN A 110 -19.56 9.25 9.72
CA GLN A 110 -18.85 9.82 10.87
C GLN A 110 -18.15 11.13 10.50
N GLN A 111 -17.54 11.22 9.32
CA GLN A 111 -16.94 12.47 8.83
C GLN A 111 -18.00 13.56 8.58
N ASP A 112 -19.13 13.19 7.97
CA ASP A 112 -20.25 14.12 7.71
C ASP A 112 -20.87 14.66 9.01
N ALA A 113 -20.79 13.90 10.11
CA ALA A 113 -21.30 14.32 11.41
C ALA A 113 -20.62 15.58 11.97
N PHE A 114 -19.40 15.92 11.51
CA PHE A 114 -18.70 17.14 11.96
C PHE A 114 -19.18 18.40 11.23
N LEU A 115 -19.70 18.27 10.00
CA LEU A 115 -19.92 19.40 9.09
C LEU A 115 -20.80 20.51 9.68
N PRO A 116 -21.96 20.23 10.31
CA PRO A 116 -22.82 21.29 10.84
C PRO A 116 -22.12 22.15 11.90
N TYR A 117 -21.21 21.55 12.67
CA TYR A 117 -20.51 22.20 13.78
C TYR A 117 -19.26 22.95 13.33
N VAL A 118 -18.64 22.51 12.23
CA VAL A 118 -17.56 23.24 11.56
C VAL A 118 -18.13 24.46 10.83
N GLU A 119 -19.27 24.33 10.17
CA GLU A 119 -19.94 25.42 9.45
C GLU A 119 -20.49 26.51 10.39
N SER A 120 -21.03 26.11 11.54
CA SER A 120 -21.53 27.06 12.53
C SER A 120 -20.42 27.80 13.28
N GLY A 121 -19.16 27.33 13.17
CA GLY A 121 -18.02 27.86 13.90
C GLY A 121 -17.93 27.38 15.36
N LEU A 122 -18.80 26.46 15.79
CA LEU A 122 -18.72 25.85 17.13
C LEU A 122 -17.39 25.08 17.31
N LEU A 123 -16.97 24.37 16.26
CA LEU A 123 -15.75 23.57 16.26
C LEU A 123 -14.78 24.05 15.18
N THR A 124 -13.52 24.24 15.56
CA THR A 124 -12.40 24.25 14.63
C THR A 124 -11.83 22.83 14.55
N LEU A 125 -11.98 22.18 13.40
CA LEU A 125 -11.52 20.80 13.22
C LEU A 125 -10.03 20.77 12.85
N VAL A 126 -9.23 19.99 13.58
CA VAL A 126 -7.85 19.66 13.22
C VAL A 126 -7.75 18.15 13.03
N GLY A 127 -7.81 17.70 11.77
CA GLY A 127 -7.63 16.29 11.43
C GLY A 127 -6.16 15.95 11.24
N ALA A 128 -5.71 14.80 11.73
CA ALA A 128 -4.38 14.26 11.44
C ALA A 128 -4.49 12.93 10.69
N THR A 129 -3.63 12.72 9.69
CA THR A 129 -3.58 11.49 8.91
C THR A 129 -2.17 11.19 8.39
N THR A 130 -1.81 9.92 8.30
CA THR A 130 -0.66 9.45 7.51
C THR A 130 -1.03 9.22 6.06
N GLU A 131 -2.25 8.77 5.80
CA GLU A 131 -2.78 8.50 4.46
C GLU A 131 -3.12 9.79 3.71
N ASN A 132 -3.03 9.73 2.38
CA ASN A 132 -3.35 10.86 1.51
C ASN A 132 -4.83 11.29 1.67
N PRO A 133 -5.10 12.52 2.11
CA PRO A 133 -6.45 12.95 2.45
C PRO A 133 -7.39 13.01 1.24
N SER A 134 -6.89 13.11 0.00
CA SER A 134 -7.77 13.16 -1.18
C SER A 134 -8.53 11.86 -1.46
N PHE A 135 -8.07 10.74 -0.90
CA PHE A 135 -8.71 9.42 -1.07
C PHE A 135 -9.61 9.06 0.10
N GLU A 136 -9.17 9.35 1.33
CA GLU A 136 -9.81 8.83 2.54
C GLU A 136 -10.66 9.86 3.30
N VAL A 137 -10.44 11.16 3.06
CA VAL A 137 -11.25 12.23 3.65
C VAL A 137 -12.27 12.71 2.62
N ASN A 138 -13.52 12.82 3.05
CA ASN A 138 -14.61 13.18 2.16
C ASN A 138 -14.48 14.62 1.64
N SER A 139 -15.01 14.85 0.43
CA SER A 139 -14.87 16.15 -0.26
C SER A 139 -15.56 17.30 0.47
N ALA A 140 -16.61 17.03 1.23
CA ALA A 140 -17.32 18.04 2.00
C ALA A 140 -16.43 18.62 3.12
N LEU A 141 -15.68 17.77 3.82
CA LEU A 141 -14.75 18.17 4.86
C LEU A 141 -13.53 18.87 4.26
N LEU A 142 -12.96 18.33 3.17
CA LEU A 142 -11.83 18.93 2.47
C LEU A 142 -12.15 20.33 1.93
N SER A 143 -13.39 20.58 1.48
CA SER A 143 -13.79 21.92 1.01
C SER A 143 -13.87 22.97 2.14
N ARG A 144 -13.86 22.55 3.41
CA ARG A 144 -13.95 23.42 4.60
C ARG A 144 -12.67 23.42 5.43
N ALA A 145 -11.67 22.62 5.06
CA ALA A 145 -10.42 22.47 5.80
C ALA A 145 -9.21 22.66 4.87
N SER A 146 -8.23 23.43 5.33
CA SER A 146 -6.96 23.58 4.60
C SER A 146 -6.06 22.36 4.83
N VAL A 147 -5.47 21.80 3.77
CA VAL A 147 -4.54 20.67 3.88
C VAL A 147 -3.11 21.17 3.99
N TYR A 148 -2.39 20.76 5.04
CA TYR A 148 -0.97 21.05 5.23
C TYR A 148 -0.16 19.76 5.21
N VAL A 149 0.86 19.72 4.37
CA VAL A 149 1.75 18.57 4.21
C VAL A 149 3.00 18.74 5.09
N LEU A 150 3.20 17.80 6.00
CA LEU A 150 4.34 17.72 6.89
C LEU A 150 5.34 16.71 6.35
N ASN A 151 6.61 17.11 6.35
CA ASN A 151 7.70 16.26 5.85
C ASN A 151 8.36 15.49 7.00
N PRO A 152 8.98 14.32 6.73
CA PRO A 152 9.93 13.71 7.67
C PRO A 152 11.01 14.71 8.10
N LEU A 153 11.51 14.59 9.33
CA LEU A 153 12.60 15.43 9.81
C LEU A 153 13.91 15.01 9.12
N SER A 154 14.77 15.99 8.81
CA SER A 154 16.13 15.68 8.33
C SER A 154 17.01 15.12 9.45
N GLU A 155 18.15 14.52 9.10
CA GLU A 155 19.14 14.05 10.09
C GLU A 155 19.65 15.20 10.97
N ASP A 156 19.89 16.38 10.38
CA ASP A 156 20.28 17.58 11.11
C ASP A 156 19.20 18.01 12.12
N GLU A 157 17.93 18.00 11.71
CA GLU A 157 16.79 18.35 12.57
C GLU A 157 16.63 17.35 13.71
N LEU A 158 16.79 16.05 13.45
CA LEU A 158 16.82 15.00 14.47
C LEU A 158 18.02 15.16 15.41
N GLY A 159 19.18 15.61 14.92
CA GLY A 159 20.33 15.96 15.73
C GLY A 159 20.02 17.08 16.73
N VAL A 160 19.35 18.15 16.28
CA VAL A 160 18.88 19.23 17.16
C VAL A 160 17.91 18.71 18.22
N LEU A 161 17.01 17.78 17.86
CA LEU A 161 16.09 17.17 18.83
C LEU A 161 16.81 16.30 19.85
N LEU A 162 17.81 15.52 19.44
CA LEU A 162 18.65 14.73 20.33
C LEU A 162 19.38 15.64 21.34
N GLU A 163 19.97 16.73 20.87
CA GLU A 163 20.66 17.69 21.75
C GLU A 163 19.70 18.34 22.76
N ARG A 164 18.49 18.69 22.32
CA ARG A 164 17.44 19.19 23.22
C ARG A 164 17.10 18.15 24.28
N ALA A 165 16.92 16.89 23.89
CA ALA A 165 16.64 15.79 24.80
C ALA A 165 17.76 15.60 25.84
N CYS A 166 19.02 15.63 25.39
CA CYS A 166 20.19 15.57 26.27
C CYS A 166 20.18 16.68 27.32
N ARG A 167 19.93 17.92 26.90
CA ARG A 167 19.95 19.10 27.78
C ARG A 167 18.81 19.09 28.80
N GLN A 168 17.60 18.75 28.36
CA GLN A 168 16.39 18.93 29.16
C GLN A 168 16.04 17.71 30.01
N ALA A 169 16.34 16.49 29.56
CA ALA A 169 15.74 15.29 30.15
C ALA A 169 16.68 14.08 30.29
N LEU A 170 17.88 14.11 29.72
CA LEU A 170 18.89 13.03 29.83
C LEU A 170 20.18 13.52 30.50
N GLN A 171 20.06 14.42 31.48
CA GLN A 171 21.21 14.93 32.24
C GLN A 171 21.98 13.76 32.88
N GLY A 172 23.30 13.74 32.70
CA GLY A 172 24.17 12.66 33.18
C GLY A 172 24.44 11.54 32.18
N LEU A 173 23.79 11.56 31.00
CA LEU A 173 24.12 10.67 29.89
C LEU A 173 24.86 11.43 28.79
N SER A 174 25.94 10.84 28.32
CA SER A 174 26.70 11.28 27.15
C SER A 174 26.56 10.26 26.02
N PHE A 175 26.57 10.75 24.78
CA PHE A 175 26.45 9.93 23.58
C PHE A 175 27.66 10.19 22.69
N GLU A 176 28.36 9.13 22.31
CA GLU A 176 29.44 9.19 21.31
C GLU A 176 28.89 9.60 19.93
N ASP A 177 29.73 10.15 19.06
CA ASP A 177 29.29 10.65 17.75
C ASP A 177 28.72 9.53 16.86
N ASP A 178 29.34 8.35 16.91
CA ASP A 178 28.87 7.13 16.26
C ASP A 178 27.51 6.65 16.82
N ALA A 179 27.31 6.81 18.13
CA ALA A 179 26.06 6.45 18.81
C ALA A 179 24.92 7.42 18.42
N ARG A 180 25.21 8.72 18.36
CA ARG A 180 24.26 9.75 17.89
C ARG A 180 23.82 9.48 16.46
N SER A 181 24.78 9.24 15.56
CA SER A 181 24.52 8.96 14.15
C SER A 181 23.64 7.73 13.96
N ARG A 182 23.91 6.64 14.71
CA ARG A 182 23.07 5.44 14.71
C ARG A 182 21.66 5.69 15.21
N LEU A 183 21.48 6.45 16.29
CA LEU A 183 20.14 6.78 16.83
C LEU A 183 19.32 7.63 15.86
N ILE A 184 19.96 8.61 15.21
CA ILE A 184 19.34 9.46 14.18
C ILE A 184 18.94 8.59 12.98
N GLY A 185 19.86 7.78 12.46
CA GLY A 185 19.56 6.86 11.35
C GLY A 185 18.46 5.85 11.70
N ALA A 186 18.44 5.33 12.93
CA ALA A 186 17.40 4.43 13.39
C ALA A 186 16.03 5.10 13.58
N ALA A 187 15.99 6.43 13.74
CA ALA A 187 14.74 7.19 13.85
C ALA A 187 14.11 7.48 12.48
N ASP A 188 14.90 7.54 11.41
CA ASP A 188 14.44 7.61 10.01
C ASP A 188 13.39 8.72 9.77
N GLY A 189 13.69 9.94 10.25
CA GLY A 189 12.82 11.11 10.12
C GLY A 189 11.63 11.18 11.10
N ASP A 190 11.45 10.18 11.99
CA ASP A 190 10.39 10.15 13.01
C ASP A 190 10.92 10.63 14.38
N ALA A 191 10.49 11.82 14.80
CA ALA A 191 10.86 12.41 16.10
C ALA A 191 10.35 11.60 17.30
N ARG A 192 9.16 11.01 17.22
CA ARG A 192 8.59 10.19 18.30
C ARG A 192 9.41 8.92 18.47
N ARG A 193 9.84 8.31 17.37
CA ARG A 193 10.73 7.14 17.37
C ARG A 193 12.07 7.47 18.00
N LEU A 194 12.70 8.59 17.62
CA LEU A 194 13.95 9.04 18.24
C LEU A 194 13.78 9.20 19.76
N VAL A 195 12.73 9.89 20.20
CA VAL A 195 12.47 10.11 21.62
C VAL A 195 12.25 8.80 22.38
N ASN A 196 11.52 7.84 21.79
CA ASN A 196 11.34 6.52 22.38
C ASN A 196 12.67 5.76 22.49
N LEU A 197 13.53 5.83 21.47
CA LEU A 197 14.87 5.23 21.52
C LEU A 197 15.72 5.85 22.62
N LEU A 198 15.70 7.17 22.76
CA LEU A 198 16.41 7.87 23.83
C LEU A 198 15.92 7.49 25.24
N GLU A 199 14.60 7.31 25.41
CA GLU A 199 14.03 6.84 26.67
C GLU A 199 14.45 5.40 27.00
N GLN A 200 14.57 4.54 25.98
CA GLN A 200 15.12 3.19 26.12
C GLN A 200 16.60 3.22 26.47
N MET A 201 17.40 4.07 25.81
CA MET A 201 18.82 4.25 26.12
C MET A 201 19.00 4.69 27.57
N ARG A 202 18.17 5.63 28.05
CA ARG A 202 18.18 6.06 29.45
C ARG A 202 17.96 4.88 30.41
N THR A 203 17.00 4.02 30.08
CA THR A 203 16.65 2.86 30.92
C THR A 203 17.75 1.79 30.89
N ALA A 204 18.28 1.48 29.71
CA ALA A 204 19.39 0.53 29.54
C ALA A 204 20.65 1.00 30.26
N ALA A 205 21.01 2.28 30.12
CA ALA A 205 22.18 2.86 30.77
C ALA A 205 22.05 2.88 32.28
N ALA A 206 20.88 3.22 32.82
CA ALA A 206 20.61 3.14 34.26
C ALA A 206 20.73 1.70 34.79
N THR A 207 20.26 0.71 34.02
CA THR A 207 20.32 -0.71 34.39
C THR A 207 21.76 -1.23 34.37
N ALA A 208 22.56 -0.80 33.40
CA ALA A 208 23.97 -1.15 33.28
C ALA A 208 24.90 -0.27 34.13
N ASN A 209 24.36 0.73 34.84
CA ASN A 209 25.10 1.75 35.58
C ASN A 209 26.16 2.48 34.73
N LEU A 210 25.78 2.82 33.50
CA LEU A 210 26.61 3.53 32.51
C LEU A 210 26.17 4.98 32.37
N SER A 211 27.13 5.88 32.21
CA SER A 211 26.92 7.31 31.91
C SER A 211 27.28 7.69 30.46
N GLN A 212 27.85 6.76 29.70
CA GLN A 212 28.25 6.93 28.30
C GLN A 212 27.54 5.86 27.46
N ILE A 213 26.85 6.30 26.41
CA ILE A 213 26.17 5.46 25.43
C ILE A 213 27.11 5.31 24.23
N ASP A 214 27.62 4.10 24.06
CA ASP A 214 28.41 3.69 22.90
C ASP A 214 27.53 3.02 21.84
N SER A 215 28.16 2.68 20.72
CA SER A 215 27.50 1.96 19.62
C SER A 215 27.02 0.56 19.99
N VAL A 216 27.73 -0.13 20.88
CA VAL A 216 27.47 -1.53 21.24
C VAL A 216 26.17 -1.64 22.04
N LEU A 217 25.95 -0.72 22.98
CA LEU A 217 24.71 -0.65 23.75
C LEU A 217 23.49 -0.35 22.87
N ILE A 218 23.66 0.51 21.86
CA ILE A 218 22.62 0.81 20.87
C ILE A 218 22.27 -0.43 20.07
N GLU A 219 23.26 -1.13 19.50
CA GLU A 219 23.03 -2.34 18.70
C GLU A 219 22.30 -3.42 19.51
N ASN A 220 22.72 -3.66 20.75
CA ASN A 220 22.08 -4.62 21.64
C ASN A 220 20.61 -4.26 21.95
N THR A 221 20.30 -2.98 22.04
CA THR A 221 18.93 -2.52 22.34
C THR A 221 18.05 -2.45 21.09
N LEU A 222 18.60 -2.04 19.94
CA LEU A 222 17.89 -1.97 18.66
C LEU A 222 17.57 -3.37 18.09
N ALA A 223 18.48 -4.33 18.24
CA ALA A 223 18.27 -5.71 17.79
C ALA A 223 17.02 -6.37 18.43
N GLN A 224 16.63 -5.93 19.64
CA GLN A 224 15.39 -6.38 20.28
C GLN A 224 14.12 -5.76 19.67
N ASN A 225 14.22 -4.57 19.06
CA ASN A 225 13.09 -3.82 18.48
C ASN A 225 12.82 -4.15 17.00
N LEU A 226 13.83 -4.53 16.20
CA LEU A 226 13.65 -4.95 14.80
C LEU A 226 12.67 -6.13 14.64
N ARG A 227 12.47 -6.92 15.70
CA ARG A 227 11.44 -7.97 15.74
C ARG A 227 9.99 -7.44 15.74
N ARG A 228 9.77 -6.12 15.81
CA ARG A 228 8.46 -5.43 15.86
C ARG A 228 8.19 -4.53 14.64
N PHE A 229 8.60 -4.93 13.43
CA PHE A 229 8.17 -4.23 12.21
C PHE A 229 6.65 -4.12 12.12
N ASP A 230 6.18 -2.95 11.71
CA ASP A 230 4.77 -2.65 11.55
C ASP A 230 4.17 -3.43 10.36
N LYS A 231 3.66 -4.63 10.68
CA LYS A 231 2.89 -5.46 9.76
C LYS A 231 1.52 -4.80 9.51
N GLY A 232 1.50 -3.75 8.68
CA GLY A 232 0.25 -3.11 8.25
C GLY A 232 0.31 -1.65 7.81
N GLY A 233 1.45 -0.97 7.93
CA GLY A 233 1.60 0.45 7.55
C GLY A 233 1.89 0.73 6.07
N GLU A 234 1.73 1.99 5.65
CA GLU A 234 2.00 2.51 4.30
C GLU A 234 3.38 2.10 3.76
N ALA A 235 4.43 2.23 4.57
CA ALA A 235 5.80 1.89 4.19
C ALA A 235 5.98 0.41 3.80
N PHE A 236 5.24 -0.51 4.43
CA PHE A 236 5.28 -1.93 4.05
C PHE A 236 4.68 -2.13 2.65
N TYR A 237 3.56 -1.46 2.35
CA TYR A 237 2.91 -1.52 1.04
C TYR A 237 3.74 -0.85 -0.05
N ASP A 238 4.41 0.26 0.25
CA ASP A 238 5.30 0.93 -0.69
C ASP A 238 6.51 0.06 -1.06
N GLN A 239 7.13 -0.59 -0.08
CA GLN A 239 8.27 -1.46 -0.33
C GLN A 239 7.90 -2.69 -1.16
N ILE A 240 6.78 -3.36 -0.87
CA ILE A 240 6.34 -4.50 -1.72
C ILE A 240 5.94 -4.05 -3.13
N SER A 241 5.38 -2.84 -3.24
CA SER A 241 5.05 -2.21 -4.51
C SER A 241 6.31 -1.89 -5.32
N ALA A 242 7.35 -1.37 -4.66
CA ALA A 242 8.65 -1.08 -5.25
C ALA A 242 9.37 -2.37 -5.71
N LEU A 243 9.37 -3.42 -4.88
CA LEU A 243 9.87 -4.76 -5.27
C LEU A 243 9.17 -5.26 -6.54
N HIS A 244 7.84 -5.24 -6.55
CA HIS A 244 7.05 -5.72 -7.69
C HIS A 244 7.33 -4.91 -8.97
N LYS A 245 7.42 -3.58 -8.84
CA LYS A 245 7.75 -2.70 -9.98
C LYS A 245 9.19 -2.90 -10.47
N ALA A 246 10.15 -3.14 -9.59
CA ALA A 246 11.53 -3.41 -9.97
C ALA A 246 11.66 -4.74 -10.74
N VAL A 247 10.98 -5.80 -10.28
CA VAL A 247 10.88 -7.07 -11.00
C VAL A 247 10.23 -6.87 -12.37
N ARG A 248 9.07 -6.20 -12.43
CA ARG A 248 8.35 -5.90 -13.68
C ARG A 248 9.19 -5.05 -14.64
N GLY A 249 9.95 -4.10 -14.11
CA GLY A 249 10.86 -3.22 -14.85
C GLY A 249 12.20 -3.85 -15.21
N SER A 250 12.39 -5.14 -14.93
CA SER A 250 13.62 -5.88 -15.23
C SER A 250 14.90 -5.28 -14.62
N ASN A 251 14.79 -4.75 -13.39
CA ASN A 251 15.94 -4.27 -12.62
C ASN A 251 16.24 -5.24 -11.47
N PRO A 252 17.17 -6.20 -11.65
CA PRO A 252 17.48 -7.22 -10.64
C PRO A 252 18.07 -6.63 -9.38
N ASP A 253 18.91 -5.59 -9.48
CA ASP A 253 19.59 -4.98 -8.34
C ASP A 253 18.58 -4.25 -7.43
N ALA A 254 17.70 -3.44 -8.03
CA ALA A 254 16.65 -2.77 -7.28
C ALA A 254 15.64 -3.77 -6.69
N ALA A 255 15.32 -4.84 -7.43
CA ALA A 255 14.45 -5.90 -6.91
C ALA A 255 15.06 -6.58 -5.69
N LEU A 256 16.34 -6.95 -5.75
CA LEU A 256 17.05 -7.54 -4.62
C LEU A 256 17.12 -6.57 -3.44
N TYR A 257 17.42 -5.29 -3.69
CA TYR A 257 17.43 -4.25 -2.66
C TYR A 257 16.10 -4.17 -1.90
N TRP A 258 14.96 -4.06 -2.61
CA TRP A 258 13.66 -3.95 -1.96
C TRP A 258 13.25 -5.24 -1.24
N PHE A 259 13.61 -6.40 -1.78
CA PHE A 259 13.41 -7.68 -1.11
C PHE A 259 14.19 -7.74 0.21
N CYS A 260 15.48 -7.42 0.20
CA CYS A 260 16.32 -7.40 1.40
C CYS A 260 15.88 -6.33 2.40
N ARG A 261 15.46 -5.14 1.95
CA ARG A 261 14.91 -4.09 2.85
C ARG A 261 13.64 -4.56 3.57
N MET A 262 12.79 -5.31 2.89
CA MET A 262 11.60 -5.89 3.53
C MET A 262 11.97 -6.98 4.56
N LEU A 263 12.94 -7.84 4.25
CA LEU A 263 13.44 -8.86 5.18
C LEU A 263 14.06 -8.22 6.43
N ASP A 264 15.00 -7.29 6.22
CA ASP A 264 15.65 -6.51 7.28
C ASP A 264 14.62 -5.73 8.10
N GLY A 265 13.60 -5.20 7.42
CA GLY A 265 12.45 -4.60 8.06
C GLY A 265 11.79 -5.56 9.06
N GLY A 266 11.66 -6.85 8.74
CA GLY A 266 10.93 -7.83 9.55
C GLY A 266 9.63 -8.30 8.88
N ALA A 267 9.52 -8.11 7.56
CA ALA A 267 8.45 -8.71 6.77
C ALA A 267 8.49 -10.24 6.89
N ASP A 268 7.33 -10.87 6.98
CA ASP A 268 7.23 -12.33 6.94
C ASP A 268 7.67 -12.83 5.55
N PRO A 269 8.72 -13.66 5.43
CA PRO A 269 9.18 -14.12 4.13
C PRO A 269 8.13 -14.99 3.40
N ARG A 270 7.16 -15.58 4.13
CA ARG A 270 6.00 -16.25 3.50
C ARG A 270 5.11 -15.28 2.76
N TYR A 271 4.98 -14.04 3.24
CA TYR A 271 4.29 -12.99 2.50
C TYR A 271 5.03 -12.65 1.21
N LEU A 272 6.36 -12.50 1.28
CA LEU A 272 7.19 -12.24 0.10
C LEU A 272 7.09 -13.39 -0.91
N ALA A 273 7.15 -14.65 -0.46
CA ALA A 273 6.97 -15.83 -1.31
C ALA A 273 5.66 -15.80 -2.09
N ARG A 274 4.53 -15.46 -1.45
CA ARG A 274 3.23 -15.31 -2.14
C ARG A 274 3.26 -14.24 -3.23
N ARG A 275 3.94 -13.11 -2.97
CA ARG A 275 4.06 -12.00 -3.93
C ARG A 275 4.98 -12.37 -5.09
N ILE A 276 6.07 -13.08 -4.83
CA ILE A 276 7.00 -13.62 -5.83
C ILE A 276 6.28 -14.61 -6.75
N VAL A 277 5.53 -15.57 -6.20
CA VAL A 277 4.71 -16.51 -6.99
C VAL A 277 3.68 -15.75 -7.83
N ARG A 278 3.07 -14.71 -7.28
CA ARG A 278 2.10 -13.88 -8.03
C ARG A 278 2.73 -13.20 -9.24
N MET A 279 3.93 -12.63 -9.10
CA MET A 279 4.67 -12.00 -10.21
C MET A 279 4.95 -12.99 -11.34
N ALA A 280 5.25 -14.26 -11.03
CA ALA A 280 5.45 -15.29 -12.04
C ALA A 280 4.24 -15.47 -12.96
N TRP A 281 3.02 -15.43 -12.41
CA TRP A 281 1.79 -15.59 -13.19
C TRP A 281 1.32 -14.31 -13.87
N GLU A 282 1.59 -13.15 -13.25
CA GLU A 282 1.07 -11.85 -13.70
C GLU A 282 1.99 -11.12 -14.68
N ASP A 283 3.30 -11.16 -14.43
CA ASP A 283 4.30 -10.35 -15.14
C ASP A 283 5.17 -11.17 -16.10
N ILE A 284 5.30 -12.48 -15.87
CA ILE A 284 6.08 -13.40 -16.73
C ILE A 284 5.12 -14.22 -17.61
N GLY A 285 4.14 -14.88 -16.98
CA GLY A 285 3.08 -15.61 -17.67
C GLY A 285 3.62 -16.68 -18.61
N LEU A 286 3.04 -16.76 -19.82
CA LEU A 286 3.42 -17.77 -20.81
C LEU A 286 4.72 -17.42 -21.55
N ALA A 287 5.31 -16.24 -21.33
CA ALA A 287 6.60 -15.91 -21.93
C ALA A 287 7.75 -16.74 -21.32
N ASP A 288 7.62 -17.15 -20.05
CA ASP A 288 8.48 -18.18 -19.45
C ASP A 288 7.74 -18.95 -18.34
N PRO A 289 7.02 -20.03 -18.67
CA PRO A 289 6.23 -20.80 -17.70
C PRO A 289 7.05 -21.41 -16.56
N ARG A 290 8.37 -21.57 -16.72
CA ARG A 290 9.26 -22.11 -15.67
C ARG A 290 9.34 -21.19 -14.47
N ALA A 291 9.06 -19.89 -14.63
CA ALA A 291 8.99 -18.95 -13.53
C ALA A 291 8.03 -19.42 -12.42
N ALA A 292 6.89 -20.02 -12.77
CA ALA A 292 5.93 -20.53 -11.79
C ALA A 292 6.51 -21.72 -11.00
N GLN A 293 7.30 -22.58 -11.66
CA GLN A 293 7.95 -23.71 -10.99
C GLN A 293 9.08 -23.23 -10.07
N ILE A 294 9.95 -22.35 -10.55
CA ILE A 294 11.08 -21.81 -9.78
C ILE A 294 10.59 -21.09 -8.53
N THR A 295 9.58 -20.22 -8.67
CA THR A 295 9.02 -19.50 -7.53
C THR A 295 8.29 -20.42 -6.55
N GLY A 296 7.61 -21.46 -7.05
CA GLY A 296 7.01 -22.50 -6.21
C GLY A 296 8.04 -23.30 -5.42
N SER A 297 9.10 -23.76 -6.09
CA SER A 297 10.22 -24.46 -5.43
C SER A 297 10.95 -23.58 -4.43
N ALA A 298 11.13 -22.28 -4.71
CA ALA A 298 11.71 -21.35 -3.76
C ALA A 298 10.86 -21.18 -2.50
N ALA A 299 9.53 -21.08 -2.65
CA ALA A 299 8.61 -21.04 -1.52
C ALA A 299 8.65 -22.33 -0.69
N GLU A 300 8.69 -23.50 -1.34
CA GLU A 300 8.81 -24.79 -0.66
C GLU A 300 10.16 -24.94 0.07
N THR A 301 11.26 -24.52 -0.55
CA THR A 301 12.57 -24.48 0.09
C THR A 301 12.55 -23.60 1.33
N TYR A 302 11.90 -22.42 1.28
CA TYR A 302 11.75 -21.58 2.46
C TYR A 302 10.97 -22.28 3.58
N GLU A 303 9.87 -22.97 3.27
CA GLU A 303 9.12 -23.71 4.30
C GLU A 303 9.94 -24.84 4.94
N ARG A 304 10.90 -25.42 4.22
CA ARG A 304 11.77 -26.49 4.72
C ARG A 304 12.95 -25.98 5.54
N LEU A 305 13.58 -24.88 5.11
CA LEU A 305 14.82 -24.37 5.71
C LEU A 305 14.60 -23.24 6.72
N GLY A 306 13.57 -22.41 6.53
CA GLY A 306 13.35 -21.21 7.35
C GLY A 306 14.39 -20.11 7.08
N SER A 307 14.45 -19.12 7.96
CA SER A 307 15.41 -18.02 7.88
C SER A 307 16.70 -18.35 8.67
N PRO A 308 17.89 -17.97 8.18
CA PRO A 308 18.15 -17.23 6.93
C PRO A 308 18.28 -18.09 5.66
N GLU A 309 18.53 -19.40 5.75
CA GLU A 309 18.96 -20.21 4.61
C GLU A 309 17.93 -20.29 3.47
N GLY A 310 16.64 -20.36 3.82
CA GLY A 310 15.54 -20.37 2.86
C GLY A 310 15.30 -19.03 2.17
N GLU A 311 15.76 -17.91 2.74
CA GLU A 311 15.59 -16.57 2.15
C GLU A 311 16.40 -16.43 0.86
N LEU A 312 17.54 -17.13 0.78
CA LEU A 312 18.37 -17.17 -0.43
C LEU A 312 17.60 -17.76 -1.62
N ALA A 313 16.80 -18.80 -1.41
CA ALA A 313 15.98 -19.38 -2.48
C ALA A 313 14.93 -18.37 -3.01
N LEU A 314 14.35 -17.57 -2.12
CA LEU A 314 13.42 -16.50 -2.50
C LEU A 314 14.15 -15.36 -3.23
N ALA A 315 15.36 -14.99 -2.80
CA ALA A 315 16.19 -13.99 -3.45
C ALA A 315 16.56 -14.41 -4.89
N GLU A 316 16.98 -15.66 -5.10
CA GLU A 316 17.25 -16.19 -6.44
C GLU A 316 16.00 -16.20 -7.32
N ALA A 317 14.85 -16.54 -6.77
CA ALA A 317 13.59 -16.45 -7.49
C ALA A 317 13.25 -15.01 -7.91
N VAL A 318 13.49 -14.01 -7.06
CA VAL A 318 13.33 -12.58 -7.40
C VAL A 318 14.25 -12.19 -8.56
N LEU A 319 15.52 -12.56 -8.50
CA LEU A 319 16.50 -12.29 -9.56
C LEU A 319 16.10 -12.94 -10.89
N TYR A 320 15.67 -14.21 -10.84
CA TYR A 320 15.15 -14.92 -12.01
C TYR A 320 13.98 -14.17 -12.64
N LEU A 321 12.98 -13.82 -11.84
CA LEU A 321 11.81 -13.09 -12.33
C LEU A 321 12.18 -11.73 -12.92
N ALA A 322 13.12 -11.00 -12.32
CA ALA A 322 13.57 -9.71 -12.83
C ALA A 322 14.17 -9.86 -14.25
N LEU A 323 14.92 -10.91 -14.51
CA LEU A 323 15.57 -11.15 -15.80
C LEU A 323 14.73 -11.95 -16.81
N ALA A 324 13.65 -12.61 -16.37
CA ALA A 324 12.77 -13.38 -17.25
C ALA A 324 12.03 -12.52 -18.29
N ALA A 325 11.66 -13.13 -19.41
CA ALA A 325 10.85 -12.50 -20.45
C ALA A 325 9.49 -12.05 -19.89
N LYS A 326 9.14 -10.77 -20.05
CA LYS A 326 7.91 -10.20 -19.49
C LYS A 326 6.71 -10.43 -20.39
N SER A 327 5.61 -10.94 -19.85
CA SER A 327 4.31 -10.90 -20.51
C SER A 327 3.17 -10.90 -19.49
N ASN A 328 2.31 -9.89 -19.61
CA ASN A 328 1.02 -9.85 -18.93
C ASN A 328 -0.13 -10.23 -19.88
N ALA A 329 0.15 -10.81 -21.06
CA ALA A 329 -0.87 -11.12 -22.07
C ALA A 329 -1.97 -12.04 -21.55
N ALA A 330 -1.59 -13.11 -20.83
CA ALA A 330 -2.53 -14.03 -20.21
C ALA A 330 -3.36 -13.35 -19.11
N TYR A 331 -2.74 -12.47 -18.30
CA TYR A 331 -3.42 -11.70 -17.25
C TYR A 331 -4.46 -10.74 -17.85
N VAL A 332 -4.10 -10.00 -18.89
CA VAL A 332 -5.01 -9.09 -19.62
C VAL A 332 -6.15 -9.88 -20.26
N ALA A 333 -5.84 -11.02 -20.91
CA ALA A 333 -6.83 -11.89 -21.54
C ALA A 333 -7.86 -12.41 -20.54
N TYR A 334 -7.39 -12.92 -19.39
CA TYR A 334 -8.25 -13.41 -18.32
C TYR A 334 -9.18 -12.32 -17.77
N ASN A 335 -8.64 -11.11 -17.52
CA ASN A 335 -9.45 -10.00 -17.02
C ASN A 335 -10.45 -9.48 -18.06
N ALA A 336 -10.10 -9.47 -19.34
CA ALA A 336 -11.00 -9.10 -20.42
C ALA A 336 -12.16 -10.11 -20.54
N ALA A 337 -11.86 -11.42 -20.50
CA ALA A 337 -12.86 -12.48 -20.50
C ALA A 337 -13.81 -12.37 -19.30
N ARG A 338 -13.25 -12.18 -18.10
CA ARG A 338 -14.03 -11.95 -16.88
C ARG A 338 -14.91 -10.71 -16.96
N GLY A 339 -14.38 -9.60 -17.46
CA GLY A 339 -15.12 -8.35 -17.61
C GLY A 339 -16.25 -8.44 -18.62
N PHE A 340 -16.06 -9.22 -19.69
CA PHE A 340 -17.10 -9.54 -20.67
C PHE A 340 -18.21 -10.38 -20.03
N ILE A 341 -17.86 -11.52 -19.41
CA ILE A 341 -18.83 -12.45 -18.80
C ILE A 341 -19.65 -11.77 -17.71
N ALA A 342 -19.05 -10.89 -16.90
CA ALA A 342 -19.76 -10.16 -15.85
C ALA A 342 -20.85 -9.21 -16.37
N LYS A 343 -20.82 -8.86 -17.67
CA LYS A 343 -21.76 -7.94 -18.33
C LYS A 343 -22.65 -8.64 -19.37
N ASP A 344 -22.39 -9.90 -19.68
CA ASP A 344 -23.11 -10.66 -20.69
C ASP A 344 -24.28 -11.43 -20.05
N ALA A 345 -25.23 -11.87 -20.88
CA ALA A 345 -26.27 -12.79 -20.45
C ALA A 345 -25.70 -14.23 -20.33
N SER A 346 -26.34 -15.07 -19.51
CA SER A 346 -25.98 -16.49 -19.41
C SER A 346 -26.31 -17.23 -20.72
N ARG A 347 -25.34 -17.31 -21.62
CA ARG A 347 -25.47 -18.06 -22.89
C ARG A 347 -25.34 -19.57 -22.64
N PRO A 348 -26.16 -20.41 -23.30
CA PRO A 348 -26.02 -21.85 -23.18
C PRO A 348 -24.76 -22.34 -23.91
N VAL A 349 -24.22 -23.47 -23.45
CA VAL A 349 -23.17 -24.20 -24.17
C VAL A 349 -23.76 -24.73 -25.49
N PRO A 350 -23.09 -24.54 -26.66
CA PRO A 350 -23.50 -25.12 -27.93
C PRO A 350 -23.67 -26.64 -27.87
N LEU A 351 -24.63 -27.21 -28.61
CA LEU A 351 -24.97 -28.64 -28.54
C LEU A 351 -23.77 -29.54 -28.85
N HIS A 352 -22.96 -29.20 -29.85
CA HIS A 352 -21.77 -29.96 -30.25
C HIS A 352 -20.65 -29.97 -29.20
N LEU A 353 -20.71 -29.09 -28.20
CA LEU A 353 -19.75 -29.05 -27.08
C LEU A 353 -20.32 -29.65 -25.78
N ARG A 354 -21.60 -30.05 -25.75
CA ARG A 354 -22.21 -30.64 -24.56
C ARG A 354 -21.82 -32.09 -24.39
N ASN A 355 -21.69 -32.51 -23.13
CA ASN A 355 -21.55 -33.92 -22.80
C ASN A 355 -22.91 -34.65 -22.96
N ALA A 356 -22.88 -35.88 -23.47
CA ALA A 356 -24.07 -36.72 -23.68
C ALA A 356 -23.93 -38.13 -23.05
N PRO A 357 -23.78 -38.23 -21.71
CA PRO A 357 -23.52 -39.50 -21.05
C PRO A 357 -24.75 -40.41 -20.99
N THR A 358 -25.97 -39.88 -21.13
CA THR A 358 -27.21 -40.67 -21.06
C THR A 358 -27.82 -40.89 -22.44
N ARG A 359 -28.62 -41.96 -22.58
CA ARG A 359 -29.34 -42.27 -23.82
C ARG A 359 -30.29 -41.14 -24.24
N LEU A 360 -31.02 -40.57 -23.28
CA LEU A 360 -31.92 -39.43 -23.53
C LEU A 360 -31.17 -38.21 -24.07
N MET A 361 -29.97 -37.91 -23.56
CA MET A 361 -29.16 -36.78 -24.04
C MET A 361 -28.68 -36.98 -25.48
N LYS A 362 -28.34 -38.22 -25.87
CA LYS A 362 -27.98 -38.55 -27.26
C LYS A 362 -29.18 -38.43 -28.20
N GLU A 363 -30.38 -38.81 -27.74
CA GLU A 363 -31.64 -38.64 -28.47
C GLU A 363 -32.02 -37.16 -28.63
N LEU A 364 -31.51 -36.28 -27.75
CA LEU A 364 -31.66 -34.82 -27.83
C LEU A 364 -30.50 -34.12 -28.56
N ASP A 365 -29.70 -34.87 -29.33
CA ASP A 365 -28.58 -34.37 -30.14
C ASP A 365 -27.44 -33.70 -29.34
N TYR A 366 -27.29 -34.00 -28.04
CA TYR A 366 -26.16 -33.50 -27.26
C TYR A 366 -24.86 -34.15 -27.76
N GLY A 367 -23.82 -33.34 -28.00
CA GLY A 367 -22.55 -33.81 -28.52
C GLY A 367 -22.63 -34.33 -29.96
N LYS A 368 -23.78 -34.21 -30.62
CA LYS A 368 -23.92 -34.48 -32.06
C LYS A 368 -23.09 -33.44 -32.81
N ASP A 369 -22.44 -33.88 -33.88
CA ASP A 369 -21.53 -33.09 -34.71
C ASP A 369 -20.27 -32.57 -33.97
N TYR A 370 -19.97 -33.11 -32.77
CA TYR A 370 -18.69 -32.82 -32.12
C TYR A 370 -17.51 -33.29 -32.97
N ARG A 371 -16.67 -32.34 -33.36
CA ARG A 371 -15.44 -32.58 -34.11
C ARG A 371 -14.29 -32.95 -33.17
N TYR A 372 -13.97 -34.24 -33.13
CA TYR A 372 -12.88 -34.74 -32.30
C TYR A 372 -11.52 -34.43 -32.94
N ALA A 373 -10.91 -33.32 -32.53
CA ALA A 373 -9.71 -32.74 -33.14
C ALA A 373 -8.53 -33.73 -33.32
N HIS A 374 -8.35 -34.70 -32.43
CA HIS A 374 -7.28 -35.71 -32.57
C HIS A 374 -7.39 -36.59 -33.83
N ASN A 375 -8.59 -36.71 -34.41
CA ASN A 375 -8.82 -37.45 -35.65
C ASN A 375 -8.72 -36.57 -36.91
N GLU A 376 -8.48 -35.27 -36.75
CA GLU A 376 -8.37 -34.32 -37.84
C GLU A 376 -6.92 -33.98 -38.18
N ALA A 377 -6.71 -33.38 -39.35
CA ALA A 377 -5.40 -32.94 -39.79
C ALA A 377 -4.75 -32.02 -38.73
N GLU A 378 -3.46 -32.24 -38.49
CA GLU A 378 -2.67 -31.49 -37.49
C GLU A 378 -3.21 -31.57 -36.05
N GLY A 379 -4.18 -32.45 -35.76
CA GLY A 379 -4.83 -32.53 -34.47
C GLY A 379 -5.71 -31.31 -34.17
N PHE A 380 -6.24 -30.63 -35.20
CA PHE A 380 -6.98 -29.38 -35.08
C PHE A 380 -8.24 -29.38 -35.95
N ALA A 381 -9.39 -29.05 -35.34
CA ALA A 381 -10.67 -28.98 -36.03
C ALA A 381 -10.86 -27.61 -36.71
N ALA A 382 -10.18 -27.39 -37.84
CA ALA A 382 -10.19 -26.11 -38.55
C ALA A 382 -11.61 -25.65 -38.91
N GLY A 383 -11.96 -24.40 -38.59
CA GLY A 383 -13.27 -23.78 -38.82
C GLY A 383 -14.31 -24.09 -37.74
N GLU A 384 -13.97 -24.84 -36.69
CA GLU A 384 -14.85 -25.09 -35.55
C GLU A 384 -15.04 -23.84 -34.69
N ASN A 385 -16.27 -23.61 -34.19
CA ASN A 385 -16.56 -22.50 -33.29
C ASN A 385 -16.79 -23.01 -31.86
N TYR A 386 -15.92 -22.59 -30.95
CA TYR A 386 -16.00 -22.94 -29.53
C TYR A 386 -16.76 -21.93 -28.66
N PHE A 387 -17.22 -20.82 -29.23
CA PHE A 387 -18.06 -19.84 -28.53
C PHE A 387 -19.55 -20.18 -28.66
N PRO A 388 -20.40 -19.67 -27.74
CA PRO A 388 -21.85 -19.75 -27.89
C PRO A 388 -22.35 -19.24 -29.25
N GLU A 389 -23.45 -19.83 -29.73
CA GLU A 389 -24.11 -19.35 -30.96
C GLU A 389 -24.46 -17.86 -30.86
N GLY A 390 -24.23 -17.14 -31.96
CA GLY A 390 -24.48 -15.70 -32.05
C GLY A 390 -23.51 -14.83 -31.23
N MET A 391 -22.49 -15.41 -30.59
CA MET A 391 -21.40 -14.63 -29.99
C MET A 391 -20.44 -14.15 -31.10
N PRO A 392 -20.09 -12.86 -31.16
CA PRO A 392 -19.08 -12.39 -32.11
C PRO A 392 -17.73 -13.04 -31.82
N PRO A 393 -16.86 -13.23 -32.83
CA PRO A 393 -15.50 -13.68 -32.60
C PRO A 393 -14.75 -12.75 -31.65
N VAL A 394 -14.09 -13.30 -30.63
CA VAL A 394 -13.32 -12.53 -29.66
C VAL A 394 -11.89 -13.05 -29.55
N GLU A 395 -10.94 -12.13 -29.50
CA GLU A 395 -9.51 -12.43 -29.31
C GLU A 395 -8.99 -11.78 -28.04
N TRP A 396 -9.19 -12.46 -26.90
CA TRP A 396 -8.68 -11.99 -25.61
C TRP A 396 -7.18 -12.22 -25.44
N TYR A 397 -6.70 -13.41 -25.78
CA TYR A 397 -5.29 -13.75 -25.65
C TYR A 397 -4.51 -13.30 -26.88
N ARG A 398 -3.53 -12.42 -26.64
CA ARG A 398 -2.66 -11.84 -27.65
C ARG A 398 -1.22 -12.03 -27.20
N PRO A 399 -0.55 -13.13 -27.60
CA PRO A 399 0.86 -13.37 -27.26
C PRO A 399 1.73 -12.19 -27.66
N VAL A 400 2.81 -11.96 -26.91
CA VAL A 400 3.79 -10.92 -27.23
C VAL A 400 5.07 -11.53 -27.81
N GLU A 401 5.85 -10.74 -28.53
CA GLU A 401 7.12 -11.14 -29.16
C GLU A 401 8.27 -11.27 -28.14
N ARG A 402 8.06 -12.04 -27.06
CA ARG A 402 9.07 -12.28 -26.01
C ARG A 402 8.99 -13.72 -25.51
N GLY A 403 10.16 -14.32 -25.28
CA GLY A 403 10.26 -15.67 -24.70
C GLY A 403 9.49 -16.72 -25.51
N LEU A 404 8.83 -17.63 -24.81
CA LEU A 404 8.05 -18.72 -25.43
C LEU A 404 6.81 -18.21 -26.17
N GLU A 405 6.30 -17.01 -25.84
CA GLU A 405 5.12 -16.45 -26.51
C GLU A 405 5.34 -16.16 -28.01
N ILE A 406 6.58 -16.03 -28.47
CA ILE A 406 6.91 -15.94 -29.91
C ILE A 406 6.40 -17.21 -30.63
N ARG A 407 6.76 -18.39 -30.12
CA ARG A 407 6.32 -19.68 -30.70
C ARG A 407 4.83 -19.92 -30.53
N LEU A 408 4.24 -19.45 -29.42
CA LEU A 408 2.80 -19.53 -29.21
C LEU A 408 2.04 -18.61 -30.18
N GLY A 409 2.58 -17.42 -30.46
CA GLY A 409 2.09 -16.49 -31.46
C GLY A 409 2.13 -17.08 -32.87
N GLU A 410 3.28 -17.64 -33.27
CA GLU A 410 3.43 -18.35 -34.56
C GLU A 410 2.41 -19.49 -34.70
N LYS A 411 2.28 -20.34 -33.67
CA LYS A 411 1.30 -21.43 -33.67
C LYS A 411 -0.12 -20.89 -33.78
N LEU A 412 -0.48 -19.87 -33.01
CA LEU A 412 -1.82 -19.30 -33.02
C LEU A 412 -2.15 -18.65 -34.37
N ALA A 413 -1.18 -18.01 -35.02
CA ALA A 413 -1.34 -17.46 -36.37
C ALA A 413 -1.61 -18.58 -37.39
N HIS A 414 -0.82 -19.66 -37.37
CA HIS A 414 -1.04 -20.82 -38.24
C HIS A 414 -2.44 -21.43 -38.07
N LEU A 415 -2.89 -21.64 -36.83
CA LEU A 415 -4.24 -22.17 -36.56
C LEU A 415 -5.34 -21.25 -37.10
N ARG A 416 -5.17 -19.93 -36.98
CA ARG A 416 -6.11 -18.94 -37.54
C ARG A 416 -6.10 -18.94 -39.06
N ASP A 417 -4.99 -19.29 -39.70
CA ASP A 417 -4.90 -19.41 -41.15
C ASP A 417 -5.69 -20.64 -41.62
N LEU A 418 -5.54 -21.78 -40.93
CA LEU A 418 -6.33 -22.99 -41.16
C LEU A 418 -7.84 -22.71 -40.99
N ASP A 419 -8.24 -21.99 -39.94
CA ASP A 419 -9.64 -21.60 -39.74
C ASP A 419 -10.17 -20.75 -40.90
N ARG A 420 -9.40 -19.74 -41.35
CA ARG A 420 -9.80 -18.89 -42.47
C ARG A 420 -9.95 -19.68 -43.77
N ASP A 421 -9.07 -20.63 -44.03
CA ASP A 421 -9.13 -21.44 -45.23
C ASP A 421 -10.31 -22.43 -45.20
N ALA A 422 -10.56 -23.09 -44.07
CA ALA A 422 -11.74 -23.95 -43.89
C ALA A 422 -13.07 -23.19 -44.08
N LEU A 423 -13.14 -21.94 -43.61
CA LEU A 423 -14.32 -21.07 -43.75
C LEU A 423 -14.52 -20.52 -45.18
N LYS A 424 -13.46 -20.50 -46.02
CA LYS A 424 -13.59 -20.16 -47.45
C LYS A 424 -14.22 -21.31 -48.23
N PHE A 425 -13.77 -22.54 -47.98
CA PHE A 425 -14.29 -23.73 -48.70
C PHE A 425 -15.77 -24.01 -48.40
N THR A 426 -16.24 -23.67 -47.20
CA THR A 426 -17.67 -23.78 -46.83
C THR A 426 -18.58 -22.68 -47.41
N ARG A 427 -18.01 -21.62 -48.01
CA ARG A 427 -18.75 -20.47 -48.59
C ARG A 427 -18.80 -20.43 -50.12
N THR A 428 -18.32 -21.46 -50.83
CA THR A 428 -18.39 -21.57 -52.31
C THR A 428 -19.63 -22.40 -52.69
N PRO A 429 -20.45 -21.97 -53.68
CA PRO A 429 -21.91 -21.96 -53.57
C PRO A 429 -22.63 -23.27 -53.93
N LYS A 430 -23.73 -23.53 -53.22
CA LYS A 430 -24.85 -24.40 -53.64
C LYS A 430 -25.98 -23.59 -54.31
N ASP A 431 -25.68 -22.37 -54.74
CA ASP A 431 -26.56 -21.48 -55.51
C ASP A 431 -26.03 -21.31 -56.94
N SER A 432 -25.89 -22.43 -57.65
CA SER A 432 -25.83 -22.47 -59.10
C SER A 432 -26.14 -23.89 -59.57
N GLU A 433 -27.42 -24.24 -59.61
CA GLU A 433 -28.03 -25.17 -60.58
C GLU A 433 -29.55 -25.26 -60.30
N ASP A 434 -30.30 -24.71 -61.26
CA ASP A 434 -31.71 -24.89 -61.65
C ASP A 434 -32.87 -24.79 -60.64
#